data_AF-A0A836PNC3-F1
#
_entry.id   AF-A0A836PNC3-F1
#
_cell.length_a   1.000
_cell.length_b   1.000
_cell.length_c   1.000
_cell.angle_alpha   90.00
_cell.angle_beta   90.00
_cell.angle_gamma   90.00
#
_symmetry.space_group_name_H-M   'P 1'
#
loop_
_entity.id
_entity.type
_entity.pdbx_description
1 polymer ?
#
loop_
_entity_poly.entity_id
_entity_poly.type
_entity_poly.pdbx_seq_one_letter_code
_entity_poly.pdbx_strand_id
1 'polypeptide(L)'
;PEQFTERVEHCMIERHDANQFVCRNDQVRKLLALSERVAQTEVTVLLSGESGTGKEVLAHHIHRHSPRAHQDFVAVNCASMPESMLEDMLFGHEKGAFTGAHQRYLGLFEQASNGTLFLDEIGELPFSLQAKLLRVLQERELKRLGGSELIKVDVRVIAASNKNLAHEVKSRNFREDLYYRINVFPLKLIPLRERKDDIIPIAEALLAKHQQAPSGRYNLTPEVVDFLKSYPWPGNVRELENVMQRALVLATDSEISLPHILMDTAVEAPMTAPSSLSASTPSDPVIASENRDLSAVAWEREQQVILEILTKVQGSRKAAAEQLGISARTLRYKLAKIKDQGIAVP
;
A
#
# COMPACT_ATOMS: atom_id res chain seq x y z
N PRO A 1 -2.69 -39.64 -0.59
CA PRO A 1 -1.82 -38.79 -1.45
C PRO A 1 -2.49 -38.29 -2.74
N GLU A 2 -3.52 -38.95 -3.24
CA GLU A 2 -4.17 -38.59 -4.52
C GLU A 2 -5.51 -37.83 -4.39
N GLN A 3 -6.05 -37.66 -3.17
CA GLN A 3 -7.29 -36.89 -2.95
C GLN A 3 -7.07 -35.39 -2.70
N PHE A 4 -5.83 -34.90 -2.73
CA PHE A 4 -5.51 -33.49 -2.46
C PHE A 4 -5.50 -32.61 -3.72
N THR A 5 -5.46 -33.19 -4.91
CA THR A 5 -5.38 -32.46 -6.18
C THR A 5 -6.74 -32.06 -6.76
N GLU A 6 -7.81 -32.80 -6.49
CA GLU A 6 -9.14 -32.51 -7.08
C GLU A 6 -9.90 -31.36 -6.41
N ARG A 7 -9.54 -30.97 -5.18
CA ARG A 7 -10.15 -29.81 -4.50
C ARG A 7 -9.52 -28.47 -4.87
N VAL A 8 -8.44 -28.46 -5.65
CA VAL A 8 -7.68 -27.25 -6.01
C VAL A 8 -8.15 -26.64 -7.34
N GLU A 9 -8.95 -27.36 -8.12
CA GLU A 9 -9.42 -26.89 -9.44
C GLU A 9 -10.76 -26.16 -9.43
N HIS A 10 -11.46 -26.09 -8.29
CA HIS A 10 -12.77 -25.42 -8.20
C HIS A 10 -12.70 -23.90 -7.98
N CYS A 11 -11.58 -23.26 -8.32
CA CYS A 11 -11.47 -21.79 -8.39
C CYS A 11 -12.02 -21.24 -9.73
N MET A 12 -13.00 -21.92 -10.34
CA MET A 12 -13.73 -21.43 -11.50
C MET A 12 -14.91 -20.59 -11.03
N ILE A 13 -14.69 -19.27 -11.05
CA ILE A 13 -15.62 -18.21 -11.45
C ILE A 13 -17.11 -18.51 -11.14
N GLU A 14 -17.49 -18.45 -9.86
CA GLU A 14 -18.88 -18.31 -9.46
C GLU A 14 -19.02 -17.12 -8.51
N ARG A 15 -19.66 -16.06 -9.02
CA ARG A 15 -20.04 -14.80 -8.34
C ARG A 15 -18.90 -14.10 -7.59
N HIS A 16 -18.34 -13.07 -8.21
CA HIS A 16 -17.34 -12.17 -7.63
C HIS A 16 -17.86 -11.51 -6.35
N ASP A 17 -17.64 -12.18 -5.23
CA ASP A 17 -17.72 -11.57 -3.92
C ASP A 17 -16.52 -10.61 -3.82
N ALA A 18 -16.77 -9.32 -3.56
CA ALA A 18 -15.77 -8.24 -3.71
C ALA A 18 -14.48 -8.42 -2.87
N ASN A 19 -14.48 -9.40 -1.96
CA ASN A 19 -13.42 -9.72 -1.02
C ASN A 19 -12.80 -11.11 -1.28
N GLN A 20 -12.95 -11.71 -2.46
CA GLN A 20 -12.30 -12.98 -2.78
C GLN A 20 -10.79 -12.76 -2.99
N PHE A 21 -9.96 -13.53 -2.26
CA PHE A 21 -8.50 -13.45 -2.37
C PHE A 21 -8.04 -14.16 -3.65
N VAL A 22 -7.46 -13.42 -4.60
CA VAL A 22 -6.97 -13.97 -5.87
C VAL A 22 -5.50 -14.34 -5.74
N CYS A 23 -5.14 -15.56 -6.14
CA CYS A 23 -3.76 -16.02 -6.15
C CYS A 23 -3.50 -17.10 -7.23
N ARG A 24 -2.28 -17.10 -7.74
CA ARG A 24 -1.71 -18.08 -8.67
C ARG A 24 -0.32 -18.54 -8.22
N ASN A 25 0.43 -17.66 -7.56
CA ASN A 25 1.76 -17.93 -7.04
C ASN A 25 1.74 -18.97 -5.91
N ASP A 26 2.68 -19.93 -5.96
CA ASP A 26 2.71 -21.06 -5.04
C ASP A 26 3.02 -20.67 -3.58
N GLN A 27 3.80 -19.60 -3.36
CA GLN A 27 4.08 -19.13 -2.00
C GLN A 27 2.81 -18.57 -1.35
N VAL A 28 2.02 -17.83 -2.12
CA VAL A 28 0.75 -17.26 -1.66
C VAL A 28 -0.28 -18.36 -1.45
N ARG A 29 -0.33 -19.38 -2.32
CA ARG A 29 -1.19 -20.57 -2.12
C ARG A 29 -0.86 -21.31 -0.83
N LYS A 30 0.42 -21.52 -0.53
CA LYS A 30 0.86 -22.13 0.74
C LYS A 30 0.45 -21.28 1.94
N LEU A 31 0.56 -19.96 1.83
CA LEU A 31 0.12 -19.02 2.86
C LEU A 31 -1.40 -19.08 3.06
N LEU A 32 -2.20 -19.16 2.01
CA LEU A 32 -3.65 -19.28 2.10
C LEU A 32 -4.06 -20.60 2.76
N ALA A 33 -3.50 -21.72 2.34
CA ALA A 33 -3.74 -23.03 2.97
C ALA A 33 -3.31 -23.06 4.45
N LEU A 34 -2.29 -22.29 4.82
CA LEU A 34 -1.94 -22.09 6.23
C LEU A 34 -2.98 -21.22 6.95
N SER A 35 -3.43 -20.14 6.32
CA SER A 35 -4.43 -19.23 6.87
C SER A 35 -5.78 -19.91 7.11
N GLU A 36 -6.19 -20.83 6.24
CA GLU A 36 -7.41 -21.64 6.39
C GLU A 36 -7.31 -22.59 7.59
N ARG A 37 -6.15 -23.22 7.80
CA ARG A 37 -5.93 -24.07 8.99
C ARG A 37 -5.98 -23.26 10.28
N VAL A 38 -5.39 -22.06 10.26
CA VAL A 38 -5.42 -21.13 11.40
C VAL A 38 -6.83 -20.56 11.62
N ALA A 39 -7.61 -20.41 10.56
CA ALA A 39 -9.00 -19.96 10.63
C ALA A 39 -9.87 -20.89 11.48
N GLN A 40 -9.59 -22.19 11.50
CA GLN A 40 -10.27 -23.19 12.35
C GLN A 40 -9.94 -23.09 13.84
N THR A 41 -9.01 -22.21 14.22
CA THR A 41 -8.59 -22.02 15.61
C THR A 41 -8.91 -20.62 16.11
N GLU A 42 -8.98 -20.46 17.42
CA GLU A 42 -9.26 -19.19 18.11
C GLU A 42 -7.99 -18.35 18.40
N VAL A 43 -6.85 -18.72 17.80
CA VAL A 43 -5.58 -18.02 18.05
C VAL A 43 -5.57 -16.63 17.40
N THR A 44 -4.88 -15.70 18.06
CA THR A 44 -4.60 -14.38 17.50
C THR A 44 -3.65 -14.49 16.34
N VAL A 45 -3.99 -13.84 15.23
CA VAL A 45 -3.19 -13.85 14.00
C VAL A 45 -2.57 -12.47 13.79
N LEU A 46 -1.27 -12.43 13.53
CA LEU A 46 -0.55 -11.21 13.17
C LEU A 46 -0.22 -11.23 11.67
N LEU A 47 -0.85 -10.36 10.90
CA LEU A 47 -0.59 -10.15 9.48
C LEU A 47 0.52 -9.10 9.31
N SER A 48 1.68 -9.54 8.84
CA SER A 48 2.82 -8.66 8.55
C SER A 48 2.98 -8.49 7.04
N GLY A 49 3.29 -7.29 6.59
CA GLY A 49 3.58 -7.04 5.17
C GLY A 49 3.46 -5.57 4.82
N GLU A 50 4.07 -5.19 3.70
CA GLU A 50 4.06 -3.81 3.20
C GLU A 50 2.63 -3.27 3.04
N SER A 51 2.52 -1.94 3.01
CA SER A 51 1.23 -1.30 2.75
C SER A 51 0.71 -1.68 1.35
N GLY A 52 -0.60 -1.85 1.24
CA GLY A 52 -1.24 -2.22 -0.03
C GLY A 52 -1.04 -3.68 -0.47
N THR A 53 -0.48 -4.59 0.35
CA THR A 53 -0.31 -6.02 -0.01
C THR A 53 -1.59 -6.85 0.05
N GLY A 54 -2.69 -6.31 0.61
CA GLY A 54 -3.96 -7.02 0.76
C GLY A 54 -4.14 -7.70 2.13
N LYS A 55 -3.57 -7.13 3.21
CA LYS A 55 -3.73 -7.64 4.59
C LYS A 55 -5.20 -7.74 5.01
N GLU A 56 -6.01 -6.73 4.67
CA GLU A 56 -7.45 -6.72 4.97
C GLU A 56 -8.21 -7.83 4.24
N VAL A 57 -7.92 -8.06 2.95
CA VAL A 57 -8.52 -9.15 2.17
C VAL A 57 -8.17 -10.51 2.78
N LEU A 58 -6.93 -10.68 3.24
CA LEU A 58 -6.52 -11.89 3.96
C LEU A 58 -7.22 -12.04 5.32
N ALA A 59 -7.43 -10.95 6.05
CA ALA A 59 -8.17 -10.98 7.32
C ALA A 59 -9.64 -11.41 7.12
N HIS A 60 -10.30 -10.87 6.09
CA HIS A 60 -11.63 -11.32 5.69
C HIS A 60 -11.65 -12.78 5.27
N HIS A 61 -10.64 -13.23 4.52
CA HIS A 61 -10.51 -14.62 4.11
C HIS A 61 -10.41 -15.55 5.33
N ILE A 62 -9.58 -15.21 6.32
CA ILE A 62 -9.45 -15.97 7.58
C ILE A 62 -10.78 -15.99 8.34
N HIS A 63 -11.47 -14.86 8.46
CA HIS A 63 -12.75 -14.79 9.15
C HIS A 63 -13.82 -15.70 8.49
N ARG A 64 -13.93 -15.66 7.16
CA ARG A 64 -14.89 -16.47 6.40
C ARG A 64 -14.64 -17.98 6.47
N HIS A 65 -13.39 -18.39 6.70
CA HIS A 65 -13.03 -19.80 6.88
C HIS A 65 -13.01 -20.22 8.34
N SER A 66 -13.50 -19.39 9.25
CA SER A 66 -13.55 -19.68 10.69
C SER A 66 -14.92 -20.17 11.15
N PRO A 67 -15.03 -20.78 12.34
CA PRO A 67 -16.32 -21.08 12.96
C PRO A 67 -17.21 -19.85 13.17
N ARG A 68 -16.62 -18.64 13.16
CA ARG A 68 -17.29 -17.36 13.34
C ARG A 68 -17.65 -16.66 12.02
N ALA A 69 -17.62 -17.36 10.87
CA ALA A 69 -17.86 -16.77 9.55
C ALA A 69 -19.23 -16.10 9.37
N HIS A 70 -20.23 -16.50 10.17
CA HIS A 70 -21.57 -15.92 10.17
C HIS A 70 -21.76 -14.82 11.22
N GLN A 71 -20.73 -14.51 11.99
CA GLN A 71 -20.73 -13.46 13.03
C GLN A 71 -20.15 -12.17 12.47
N ASP A 72 -20.27 -11.08 13.24
CA ASP A 72 -19.78 -9.78 12.80
C ASP A 72 -18.25 -9.76 12.63
N PHE A 73 -17.83 -9.13 11.53
CA PHE A 73 -16.44 -8.75 11.29
C PHE A 73 -16.33 -7.24 11.41
N VAL A 74 -15.66 -6.78 12.46
CA VAL A 74 -15.48 -5.36 12.75
C VAL A 74 -14.03 -4.99 12.46
N ALA A 75 -13.82 -4.03 11.55
CA ALA A 75 -12.49 -3.54 11.18
C ALA A 75 -12.27 -2.12 11.68
N VAL A 76 -11.06 -1.85 12.18
CA VAL A 76 -10.62 -0.51 12.56
C VAL A 76 -9.16 -0.29 12.16
N ASN A 77 -8.88 0.87 11.58
CA ASN A 77 -7.53 1.32 11.29
C ASN A 77 -7.05 2.21 12.45
N CYS A 78 -5.99 1.81 13.13
CA CYS A 78 -5.47 2.52 14.30
C CYS A 78 -4.72 3.81 13.97
N ALA A 79 -4.30 4.03 12.72
CA ALA A 79 -3.53 5.20 12.32
C ALA A 79 -4.37 6.37 11.81
N SER A 80 -5.65 6.15 11.49
CA SER A 80 -6.50 7.16 10.84
C SER A 80 -7.16 8.14 11.81
N MET A 81 -7.02 7.95 13.13
CA MET A 81 -7.78 8.71 14.13
C MET A 81 -6.92 9.14 15.32
N PRO A 82 -7.26 10.27 15.98
CA PRO A 82 -6.61 10.67 17.23
C PRO A 82 -6.84 9.67 18.37
N GLU A 83 -5.90 9.64 19.32
CA GLU A 83 -5.88 8.71 20.45
C GLU A 83 -7.20 8.67 21.23
N SER A 84 -7.78 9.81 21.58
CA SER A 84 -9.03 9.87 22.35
C SER A 84 -10.24 9.31 21.60
N MET A 85 -10.31 9.53 20.28
CA MET A 85 -11.37 8.95 19.45
C MET A 85 -11.17 7.45 19.27
N LEU A 86 -9.92 7.00 19.08
CA LEU A 86 -9.61 5.58 18.96
C LEU A 86 -9.96 4.84 20.25
N GLU A 87 -9.63 5.42 21.41
CA GLU A 87 -9.98 4.88 22.71
C GLU A 87 -11.49 4.74 22.89
N ASP A 88 -12.24 5.81 22.57
CA ASP A 88 -13.69 5.83 22.69
C ASP A 88 -14.36 4.82 21.75
N MET A 89 -13.86 4.71 20.51
CA MET A 89 -14.36 3.72 19.57
C MET A 89 -14.05 2.30 20.01
N LEU A 90 -12.84 1.99 20.46
CA LEU A 90 -12.47 0.63 20.86
C LEU A 90 -13.24 0.15 22.08
N PHE A 91 -13.29 0.96 23.15
CA PHE A 91 -13.79 0.53 24.46
C PHE A 91 -15.18 1.04 24.82
N GLY A 92 -15.70 2.06 24.10
CA GLY A 92 -16.97 2.70 24.40
C GLY A 92 -16.92 3.60 25.63
N HIS A 93 -18.00 4.36 25.85
CA HIS A 93 -18.13 5.26 26.99
C HIS A 93 -19.49 5.17 27.67
N GLU A 94 -19.48 5.46 28.97
CA GLU A 94 -20.70 5.73 29.73
C GLU A 94 -21.13 7.19 29.59
N LYS A 95 -22.42 7.44 29.84
CA LYS A 95 -22.97 8.80 29.85
C LYS A 95 -22.22 9.66 30.87
N GLY A 96 -21.69 10.80 30.43
CA GLY A 96 -20.94 11.73 31.27
C GLY A 96 -19.47 11.41 31.46
N ALA A 97 -18.90 10.47 30.71
CA ALA A 97 -17.46 10.14 30.78
C ALA A 97 -16.54 11.32 30.40
N PHE A 98 -16.97 12.17 29.46
CA PHE A 98 -16.27 13.39 29.06
C PHE A 98 -17.27 14.46 28.57
N THR A 99 -16.79 15.67 28.33
CA THR A 99 -17.61 16.78 27.82
C THR A 99 -18.16 16.46 26.44
N GLY A 100 -19.47 16.24 26.33
CA GLY A 100 -20.14 15.83 25.09
C GLY A 100 -20.64 14.38 25.07
N ALA A 101 -20.31 13.57 26.09
CA ALA A 101 -20.82 12.21 26.27
C ALA A 101 -22.28 12.19 26.76
N HIS A 102 -23.22 12.63 25.91
CA HIS A 102 -24.63 12.78 26.25
C HIS A 102 -25.38 11.44 26.35
N GLN A 103 -24.88 10.42 25.64
CA GLN A 103 -25.43 9.08 25.59
C GLN A 103 -24.33 8.06 25.85
N ARG A 104 -24.71 6.81 26.11
CA ARG A 104 -23.78 5.70 26.19
C ARG A 104 -23.46 5.21 24.78
N TYR A 105 -22.20 4.87 24.53
CA TYR A 105 -21.75 4.29 23.27
C TYR A 105 -21.09 2.92 23.51
N LEU A 106 -21.49 1.92 22.71
CA LEU A 106 -20.92 0.58 22.74
C LEU A 106 -19.64 0.56 21.91
N GLY A 107 -18.51 0.16 22.51
CA GLY A 107 -17.23 0.08 21.81
C GLY A 107 -17.17 -1.05 20.78
N LEU A 108 -16.19 -1.00 19.89
CA LEU A 108 -15.97 -2.00 18.84
C LEU A 108 -15.72 -3.39 19.39
N PHE A 109 -15.08 -3.53 20.57
CA PHE A 109 -14.94 -4.83 21.23
C PHE A 109 -16.28 -5.43 21.65
N GLU A 110 -17.24 -4.61 22.09
CA GLU A 110 -18.58 -5.08 22.43
C GLU A 110 -19.39 -5.40 21.17
N GLN A 111 -19.29 -4.56 20.15
CA GLN A 111 -19.93 -4.78 18.84
C GLN A 111 -19.41 -6.06 18.17
N ALA A 112 -18.12 -6.35 18.30
CA ALA A 112 -17.49 -7.55 17.74
C ALA A 112 -17.63 -8.80 18.63
N SER A 113 -18.43 -8.75 19.70
CA SER A 113 -18.60 -9.88 20.62
C SER A 113 -19.14 -11.12 19.89
N ASN A 114 -18.54 -12.28 20.16
CA ASN A 114 -18.70 -13.55 19.42
C ASN A 114 -18.20 -13.52 17.96
N GLY A 115 -17.78 -12.37 17.45
CA GLY A 115 -17.29 -12.15 16.10
C GLY A 115 -15.77 -12.08 16.02
N THR A 116 -15.29 -11.29 15.06
CA THR A 116 -13.86 -11.04 14.82
C THR A 116 -13.60 -9.53 14.75
N LEU A 117 -12.61 -9.07 15.51
CA LEU A 117 -12.09 -7.71 15.45
C LEU A 117 -10.77 -7.69 14.66
N PHE A 118 -10.75 -6.91 13.59
CA PHE A 118 -9.56 -6.65 12.78
C PHE A 118 -8.96 -5.29 13.15
N LEU A 119 -7.72 -5.32 13.64
CA LEU A 119 -6.93 -4.15 14.00
C LEU A 119 -5.88 -3.89 12.93
N ASP A 120 -6.15 -2.97 12.00
CA ASP A 120 -5.16 -2.57 11.00
C ASP A 120 -4.20 -1.51 11.56
N GLU A 121 -2.97 -1.57 11.09
CA GLU A 121 -1.87 -0.70 11.52
C GLU A 121 -1.66 -0.68 13.04
N ILE A 122 -1.70 -1.85 13.69
CA ILE A 122 -1.54 -1.99 15.16
C ILE A 122 -0.22 -1.39 15.69
N GLY A 123 0.79 -1.27 14.82
CA GLY A 123 2.07 -0.64 15.15
C GLY A 123 2.02 0.89 15.29
N GLU A 124 0.90 1.52 14.97
CA GLU A 124 0.62 2.94 15.20
C GLU A 124 -0.19 3.19 16.47
N LEU A 125 -0.56 2.12 17.21
CA LEU A 125 -1.38 2.26 18.41
C LEU A 125 -0.63 3.01 19.53
N PRO A 126 -1.20 4.09 20.10
CA PRO A 126 -0.59 4.82 21.21
C PRO A 126 -0.25 3.94 22.40
N PHE A 127 0.89 4.21 23.04
CA PHE A 127 1.45 3.34 24.10
C PHE A 127 0.51 3.15 25.31
N SER A 128 -0.27 4.17 25.64
CA SER A 128 -1.34 4.15 26.67
C SER A 128 -2.41 3.10 26.35
N LEU A 129 -2.87 3.04 25.10
CA LEU A 129 -3.90 2.12 24.62
C LEU A 129 -3.38 0.69 24.51
N GLN A 130 -2.08 0.50 24.30
CA GLN A 130 -1.47 -0.84 24.23
C GLN A 130 -1.70 -1.61 25.56
N ALA A 131 -1.62 -0.92 26.69
CA ALA A 131 -1.87 -1.52 28.00
C ALA A 131 -3.34 -1.94 28.19
N LYS A 132 -4.29 -1.14 27.69
CA LYS A 132 -5.73 -1.45 27.74
C LYS A 132 -6.07 -2.62 26.83
N LEU A 133 -5.54 -2.61 25.61
CA LEU A 133 -5.69 -3.70 24.65
C LEU A 133 -5.15 -5.02 25.22
N LEU A 134 -3.97 -5.00 25.85
CA LEU A 134 -3.39 -6.17 26.50
C LEU A 134 -4.33 -6.78 27.55
N ARG A 135 -4.93 -5.95 28.41
CA ARG A 135 -5.89 -6.41 29.42
C ARG A 135 -7.08 -7.09 28.79
N VAL A 136 -7.68 -6.50 27.75
CA VAL A 136 -8.81 -7.11 27.04
C VAL A 136 -8.41 -8.46 26.41
N LEU A 137 -7.23 -8.54 25.79
CA LEU A 137 -6.74 -9.78 25.20
C LEU A 137 -6.45 -10.87 26.24
N GLN A 138 -6.01 -10.51 27.44
CA GLN A 138 -5.66 -11.44 28.52
C GLN A 138 -6.87 -11.89 29.33
N GLU A 139 -7.64 -10.93 29.83
CA GLU A 139 -8.73 -11.14 30.79
C GLU A 139 -10.07 -11.42 30.08
N ARG A 140 -10.19 -11.11 28.78
CA ARG A 140 -11.46 -11.15 28.02
C ARG A 140 -12.55 -10.29 28.65
N GLU A 141 -12.13 -9.22 29.30
CA GLU A 141 -12.98 -8.25 29.98
C GLU A 141 -12.54 -6.84 29.61
N LEU A 142 -13.50 -5.93 29.48
CA LEU A 142 -13.25 -4.52 29.23
C LEU A 142 -14.03 -3.63 30.19
N LYS A 143 -13.56 -2.40 30.34
CA LYS A 143 -14.26 -1.32 31.05
C LYS A 143 -14.46 -0.16 30.09
N ARG A 144 -15.69 0.36 30.04
CA ARG A 144 -15.99 1.59 29.30
C ARG A 144 -15.30 2.79 29.92
N LEU A 145 -15.08 3.83 29.13
CA LEU A 145 -14.62 5.12 29.62
C LEU A 145 -15.65 5.70 30.60
N GLY A 146 -15.16 6.14 31.77
CA GLY A 146 -15.99 6.66 32.86
C GLY A 146 -16.81 5.61 33.62
N GLY A 147 -16.78 4.34 33.20
CA GLY A 147 -17.48 3.23 33.84
C GLY A 147 -16.58 2.38 34.75
N SER A 148 -17.17 1.78 35.77
CA SER A 148 -16.50 0.79 36.64
C SER A 148 -16.94 -0.66 36.36
N GLU A 149 -18.00 -0.84 35.56
CA GLU A 149 -18.55 -2.14 35.18
C GLU A 149 -17.56 -2.93 34.31
N LEU A 150 -17.37 -4.20 34.66
CA LEU A 150 -16.59 -5.16 33.89
C LEU A 150 -17.50 -5.88 32.90
N ILE A 151 -17.18 -5.81 31.62
CA ILE A 151 -17.95 -6.39 30.54
C ILE A 151 -17.13 -7.52 29.92
N LYS A 152 -17.65 -8.75 29.97
CA LYS A 152 -17.03 -9.91 29.33
C LYS A 152 -17.23 -9.85 27.83
N VAL A 153 -16.15 -10.06 27.08
CA VAL A 153 -16.15 -10.06 25.62
C VAL A 153 -15.43 -11.30 25.08
N ASP A 154 -16.07 -12.00 24.15
CA ASP A 154 -15.46 -13.13 23.44
C ASP A 154 -15.18 -12.75 21.99
N VAL A 155 -14.03 -12.14 21.75
CA VAL A 155 -13.67 -11.58 20.44
C VAL A 155 -12.42 -12.27 19.92
N ARG A 156 -12.49 -12.79 18.70
CA ARG A 156 -11.30 -13.21 17.97
C ARG A 156 -10.59 -11.98 17.43
N VAL A 157 -9.29 -11.86 17.67
CA VAL A 157 -8.51 -10.72 17.20
C VAL A 157 -7.60 -11.12 16.04
N ILE A 158 -7.62 -10.34 14.97
CA ILE A 158 -6.67 -10.37 13.86
C ILE A 158 -6.00 -9.01 13.82
N ALA A 159 -4.67 -8.95 13.94
CA ALA A 159 -3.92 -7.70 13.90
C ALA A 159 -3.10 -7.62 12.60
N ALA A 160 -2.95 -6.43 12.04
CA ALA A 160 -2.12 -6.19 10.87
C ALA A 160 -1.13 -5.05 11.12
N SER A 161 0.08 -5.18 10.56
CA SER A 161 1.10 -4.13 10.59
C SER A 161 1.97 -4.13 9.34
N ASN A 162 2.34 -2.94 8.90
CA ASN A 162 3.40 -2.69 7.92
C ASN A 162 4.78 -2.46 8.56
N LYS A 163 4.83 -2.15 9.87
CA LYS A 163 6.07 -1.97 10.62
C LYS A 163 6.64 -3.32 11.07
N ASN A 164 7.94 -3.32 11.33
CA ASN A 164 8.57 -4.43 12.03
C ASN A 164 8.33 -4.26 13.53
N LEU A 165 7.28 -4.90 14.07
CA LEU A 165 6.94 -4.79 15.49
C LEU A 165 8.06 -5.24 16.43
N ALA A 166 8.88 -6.22 16.03
CA ALA A 166 10.05 -6.62 16.82
C ALA A 166 11.10 -5.50 16.93
N HIS A 167 11.23 -4.64 15.91
CA HIS A 167 12.04 -3.44 15.98
C HIS A 167 11.39 -2.37 16.86
N GLU A 168 10.07 -2.15 16.74
CA GLU A 168 9.35 -1.17 17.57
C GLU A 168 9.40 -1.50 19.07
N VAL A 169 9.43 -2.79 19.43
CA VAL A 169 9.66 -3.24 20.81
C VAL A 169 11.05 -2.83 21.30
N LYS A 170 12.09 -3.05 20.49
CA LYS A 170 13.47 -2.63 20.82
C LYS A 170 13.58 -1.11 20.97
N SER A 171 12.84 -0.36 20.16
CA SER A 171 12.77 1.10 20.21
C SER A 171 11.86 1.65 21.32
N ARG A 172 11.22 0.78 22.12
CA ARG A 172 10.26 1.14 23.19
C ARG A 172 9.01 1.90 22.73
N ASN A 173 8.69 1.83 21.44
CA ASN A 173 7.43 2.37 20.90
C ASN A 173 6.28 1.37 21.00
N PHE A 174 6.61 0.09 21.15
CA PHE A 174 5.63 -0.99 21.31
C PHE A 174 5.96 -1.82 22.54
N ARG A 175 4.95 -2.23 23.30
CA ARG A 175 5.15 -3.04 24.50
C ARG A 175 5.47 -4.49 24.13
N GLU A 176 6.47 -5.03 24.81
CA GLU A 176 6.92 -6.41 24.63
C GLU A 176 5.83 -7.43 25.02
N ASP A 177 5.11 -7.18 26.11
CA ASP A 177 4.01 -8.03 26.61
C ASP A 177 2.85 -8.15 25.60
N LEU A 178 2.46 -7.03 24.98
CA LEU A 178 1.46 -7.01 23.91
C LEU A 178 1.97 -7.72 22.66
N TYR A 179 3.24 -7.51 22.27
CA TYR A 179 3.83 -8.15 21.10
C TYR A 179 3.73 -9.67 21.17
N TYR A 180 4.13 -10.29 22.29
CA TYR A 180 4.01 -11.74 22.44
C TYR A 180 2.57 -12.23 22.49
N ARG A 181 1.62 -11.41 22.96
CA ARG A 181 0.19 -11.78 22.99
C ARG A 181 -0.46 -11.72 21.61
N ILE A 182 -0.05 -10.81 20.73
CA ILE A 182 -0.60 -10.70 19.37
C ILE A 182 0.17 -11.56 18.36
N ASN A 183 1.46 -11.77 18.55
CA ASN A 183 2.32 -12.56 17.66
C ASN A 183 2.26 -14.05 17.97
N VAL A 184 1.06 -14.59 18.23
CA VAL A 184 0.86 -16.03 18.48
C VAL A 184 1.00 -16.80 17.16
N PHE A 185 0.39 -16.28 16.09
CA PHE A 185 0.50 -16.85 14.77
C PHE A 185 0.84 -15.79 13.71
N PRO A 186 2.11 -15.63 13.34
CA PRO A 186 2.52 -14.68 12.30
C PRO A 186 2.23 -15.22 10.89
N LEU A 187 1.57 -14.41 10.08
CA LEU A 187 1.43 -14.61 8.63
C LEU A 187 2.06 -13.41 7.91
N LYS A 188 3.08 -13.67 7.10
CA LYS A 188 3.77 -12.62 6.34
C LYS A 188 3.32 -12.63 4.87
N LEU A 189 2.66 -11.56 4.44
CA LEU A 189 2.36 -11.32 3.03
C LEU A 189 3.60 -10.80 2.30
N ILE A 190 3.87 -11.40 1.15
CA ILE A 190 4.93 -10.98 0.24
C ILE A 190 4.45 -9.81 -0.63
N PRO A 191 5.35 -8.86 -0.97
CA PRO A 191 5.03 -7.74 -1.84
C PRO A 191 4.78 -8.20 -3.27
N LEU A 192 4.04 -7.40 -4.04
CA LEU A 192 3.56 -7.74 -5.38
C LEU A 192 4.73 -8.06 -6.35
N ARG A 193 5.86 -7.37 -6.21
CA ARG A 193 7.10 -7.63 -6.97
C ARG A 193 7.67 -9.04 -6.83
N GLU A 194 7.43 -9.71 -5.70
CA GLU A 194 7.89 -11.08 -5.42
C GLU A 194 6.89 -12.14 -5.92
N ARG A 195 5.67 -11.73 -6.29
CA ARG A 195 4.57 -12.62 -6.76
C ARG A 195 4.01 -12.18 -8.12
N LYS A 196 4.89 -12.10 -9.13
CA LYS A 196 4.54 -11.60 -10.47
C LYS A 196 3.39 -12.37 -11.16
N ASP A 197 3.24 -13.66 -10.85
CA ASP A 197 2.18 -14.50 -11.40
C ASP A 197 0.78 -14.08 -10.94
N ASP A 198 0.69 -13.35 -9.82
CA ASP A 198 -0.57 -12.86 -9.26
C ASP A 198 -1.00 -11.52 -9.88
N ILE A 199 -0.09 -10.78 -10.51
CA ILE A 199 -0.35 -9.40 -10.99
C ILE A 199 -1.52 -9.38 -11.98
N ILE A 200 -1.50 -10.27 -12.97
CA ILE A 200 -2.53 -10.28 -14.02
C ILE A 200 -3.89 -10.78 -13.49
N PRO A 201 -3.98 -11.91 -12.78
CA PRO A 201 -5.24 -12.33 -12.15
C PRO A 201 -5.83 -11.27 -11.21
N ILE A 202 -4.99 -10.57 -10.44
CA ILE A 202 -5.45 -9.49 -9.56
C ILE A 202 -5.96 -8.31 -10.40
N ALA A 203 -5.24 -7.89 -11.44
CA ALA A 203 -5.66 -6.81 -12.32
C ALA A 203 -7.03 -7.11 -12.97
N GLU A 204 -7.21 -8.31 -13.51
CA GLU A 204 -8.48 -8.75 -14.11
C GLU A 204 -9.63 -8.74 -13.09
N ALA A 205 -9.38 -9.22 -11.87
CA ALA A 205 -10.38 -9.20 -10.81
C ALA A 205 -10.74 -7.77 -10.37
N LEU A 206 -9.77 -6.86 -10.31
CA LEU A 206 -10.00 -5.44 -10.01
C LEU A 206 -10.80 -4.75 -11.12
N LEU A 207 -10.50 -5.06 -12.38
CA LEU A 207 -11.29 -4.57 -13.52
C LEU A 207 -12.73 -5.06 -13.45
N ALA A 208 -12.94 -6.34 -13.15
CA ALA A 208 -14.28 -6.91 -12.97
C ALA A 208 -15.04 -6.28 -11.79
N LYS A 209 -14.34 -5.97 -10.69
CA LYS A 209 -14.92 -5.32 -9.50
C LYS A 209 -15.44 -3.91 -9.77
N HIS A 210 -14.72 -3.13 -10.59
CA HIS A 210 -15.03 -1.71 -10.85
C HIS A 210 -15.89 -1.48 -12.10
N GLN A 211 -16.30 -2.54 -12.78
CA GLN A 211 -17.26 -2.48 -13.90
C GLN A 211 -18.67 -2.13 -13.39
N GLN A 212 -19.19 -0.96 -13.77
CA GLN A 212 -20.52 -0.48 -13.39
C GLN A 212 -21.63 -0.92 -14.37
N ALA A 213 -21.28 -1.43 -15.56
CA ALA A 213 -22.22 -1.76 -16.62
C ALA A 213 -21.89 -3.13 -17.26
N PRO A 214 -22.88 -3.85 -17.83
CA PRO A 214 -22.69 -5.16 -18.48
C PRO A 214 -21.92 -5.10 -19.82
N SER A 215 -21.21 -4.01 -20.09
CA SER A 215 -20.51 -3.74 -21.35
C SER A 215 -19.18 -4.49 -21.43
N GLY A 216 -19.25 -5.81 -21.54
CA GLY A 216 -18.12 -6.66 -21.92
C GLY A 216 -16.97 -6.73 -20.90
N ARG A 217 -16.17 -7.80 -21.01
CA ARG A 217 -14.92 -7.90 -20.26
C ARG A 217 -13.88 -6.99 -20.91
N TYR A 218 -13.24 -6.13 -20.11
CA TYR A 218 -12.07 -5.40 -20.56
C TYR A 218 -10.89 -6.36 -20.69
N ASN A 219 -10.28 -6.40 -21.87
CA ASN A 219 -9.09 -7.20 -22.13
C ASN A 219 -7.84 -6.31 -22.01
N LEU A 220 -6.80 -6.85 -21.38
CA LEU A 220 -5.48 -6.21 -21.32
C LEU A 220 -4.71 -6.56 -22.61
N THR A 221 -4.14 -5.57 -23.30
CA THR A 221 -3.24 -5.86 -24.42
C THR A 221 -1.98 -6.58 -23.94
N PRO A 222 -1.30 -7.38 -24.79
CA PRO A 222 -0.03 -8.03 -24.43
C PRO A 222 1.03 -7.05 -23.92
N GLU A 223 1.09 -5.86 -24.51
CA GLU A 223 2.01 -4.78 -24.10
C GLU A 223 1.74 -4.31 -22.66
N VAL A 224 0.47 -4.19 -22.28
CA VAL A 224 0.08 -3.84 -20.90
C VAL A 224 0.43 -4.98 -19.95
N VAL A 225 0.17 -6.23 -20.33
CA VAL A 225 0.52 -7.41 -19.51
C VAL A 225 2.02 -7.43 -19.20
N ASP A 226 2.86 -7.22 -20.21
CA ASP A 226 4.31 -7.20 -20.05
C ASP A 226 4.76 -6.03 -19.18
N PHE A 227 4.19 -4.85 -19.41
CA PHE A 227 4.44 -3.67 -18.57
C PHE A 227 4.08 -3.95 -17.09
N LEU A 228 2.86 -4.44 -16.81
CA LEU A 228 2.40 -4.70 -15.45
C LEU A 228 3.29 -5.73 -14.72
N LYS A 229 3.83 -6.73 -15.42
CA LYS A 229 4.77 -7.72 -14.85
C LYS A 229 6.18 -7.17 -14.63
N SER A 230 6.58 -6.17 -15.40
CA SER A 230 7.90 -5.54 -15.31
C SER A 230 8.01 -4.51 -14.19
N TYR A 231 6.90 -3.83 -13.87
CA TYR A 231 6.87 -2.74 -12.90
C TYR A 231 7.03 -3.24 -11.44
N PRO A 232 7.79 -2.52 -10.58
CA PRO A 232 8.07 -2.98 -9.21
C PRO A 232 6.91 -2.79 -8.22
N TRP A 233 5.89 -1.99 -8.52
CA TRP A 233 4.71 -1.77 -7.66
C TRP A 233 5.05 -1.37 -6.21
N PRO A 234 5.68 -0.20 -5.99
CA PRO A 234 5.98 0.29 -4.63
C PRO A 234 4.74 0.39 -3.73
N GLY A 235 3.55 0.67 -4.30
CA GLY A 235 2.27 0.69 -3.57
C GLY A 235 1.48 -0.62 -3.65
N ASN A 236 2.11 -1.71 -4.11
CA ASN A 236 1.54 -3.06 -4.18
C ASN A 236 0.16 -3.09 -4.88
N VAL A 237 -0.80 -3.84 -4.34
CA VAL A 237 -2.15 -4.02 -4.93
C VAL A 237 -2.96 -2.73 -4.89
N ARG A 238 -2.71 -1.84 -3.91
CA ARG A 238 -3.42 -0.55 -3.82
C ARG A 238 -3.06 0.37 -4.98
N GLU A 239 -1.79 0.41 -5.36
CA GLU A 239 -1.35 1.13 -6.56
C GLU A 239 -1.90 0.49 -7.83
N LEU A 240 -1.85 -0.84 -7.94
CA LEU A 240 -2.46 -1.55 -9.06
C LEU A 240 -3.95 -1.25 -9.22
N GLU A 241 -4.71 -1.22 -8.12
CA GLU A 241 -6.14 -0.85 -8.11
C GLU A 241 -6.35 0.57 -8.63
N ASN A 242 -5.57 1.54 -8.17
CA ASN A 242 -5.65 2.92 -8.66
C ASN A 242 -5.32 3.03 -10.16
N VAL A 243 -4.31 2.30 -10.64
CA VAL A 243 -3.94 2.27 -12.06
C VAL A 243 -5.06 1.64 -12.89
N MET A 244 -5.61 0.51 -12.47
CA MET A 244 -6.71 -0.17 -13.17
C MET A 244 -7.99 0.67 -13.19
N GLN A 245 -8.33 1.35 -12.09
CA GLN A 245 -9.46 2.28 -12.04
C GLN A 245 -9.29 3.44 -13.02
N ARG A 246 -8.10 4.05 -13.06
CA ARG A 246 -7.81 5.12 -14.03
C ARG A 246 -7.89 4.63 -15.47
N ALA A 247 -7.37 3.43 -15.73
CA ALA A 247 -7.45 2.81 -17.04
C ALA A 247 -8.90 2.58 -17.48
N LEU A 248 -9.78 2.16 -16.58
CA LEU A 248 -11.22 2.01 -16.86
C LEU A 248 -11.91 3.34 -17.20
N VAL A 249 -11.50 4.45 -16.56
CA VAL A 249 -12.06 5.78 -16.85
C VAL A 249 -11.64 6.29 -18.23
N LEU A 250 -10.43 5.95 -18.67
CA LEU A 250 -9.87 6.38 -19.96
C LEU A 250 -10.26 5.47 -21.12
N ALA A 251 -10.43 4.17 -20.85
CA ALA A 251 -10.79 3.19 -21.86
C ALA A 251 -12.21 3.45 -22.36
N THR A 252 -12.32 3.87 -23.62
CA THR A 252 -13.62 4.07 -24.29
C THR A 252 -14.15 2.76 -24.89
N ASP A 253 -13.24 1.82 -25.18
CA ASP A 253 -13.50 0.50 -25.76
C ASP A 253 -13.23 -0.62 -24.74
N SER A 254 -13.67 -1.85 -25.01
CA SER A 254 -13.43 -3.03 -24.14
C SER A 254 -11.96 -3.53 -24.14
N GLU A 255 -11.00 -2.67 -24.46
CA GLU A 255 -9.57 -2.99 -24.52
C GLU A 255 -8.73 -1.92 -23.80
N ILE A 256 -7.84 -2.36 -22.93
CA ILE A 256 -6.92 -1.50 -22.17
C ILE A 256 -5.54 -1.62 -22.80
N SER A 257 -5.09 -0.54 -23.44
CA SER A 257 -3.77 -0.38 -24.05
C SER A 257 -2.87 0.52 -23.19
N LEU A 258 -1.56 0.56 -23.50
CA LEU A 258 -0.57 1.33 -22.74
C LEU A 258 -0.94 2.81 -22.51
N PRO A 259 -1.53 3.56 -23.47
CA PRO A 259 -1.95 4.94 -23.26
C PRO A 259 -2.98 5.13 -22.12
N HIS A 260 -3.73 4.09 -21.76
CA HIS A 260 -4.70 4.13 -20.67
C HIS A 260 -4.03 3.89 -19.30
N ILE A 261 -2.78 3.40 -19.27
CA ILE A 261 -2.03 3.14 -18.05
C ILE A 261 -1.34 4.42 -17.57
N LEU A 262 -1.99 5.12 -16.64
CA LEU A 262 -1.39 6.26 -15.95
C LEU A 262 -0.68 5.80 -14.67
N MET A 263 0.64 5.98 -14.62
CA MET A 263 1.46 5.74 -13.43
C MET A 263 1.57 7.00 -12.58
N ASP A 264 1.68 6.83 -11.27
CA ASP A 264 2.02 7.91 -10.35
C ASP A 264 3.53 8.19 -10.41
N THR A 265 3.97 8.88 -11.46
CA THR A 265 5.38 9.30 -11.64
C THR A 265 5.86 10.31 -10.59
N ALA A 266 5.06 10.60 -9.56
CA ALA A 266 5.38 11.54 -8.50
C ALA A 266 6.20 10.94 -7.34
N VAL A 267 6.38 9.62 -7.29
CA VAL A 267 7.08 8.97 -6.17
C VAL A 267 8.16 7.99 -6.64
N GLU A 268 9.08 8.42 -7.50
CA GLU A 268 10.38 7.74 -7.59
C GLU A 268 11.54 8.75 -7.67
N ALA A 269 12.42 8.65 -6.66
CA ALA A 269 13.82 8.98 -6.79
C ALA A 269 14.43 8.21 -7.98
N PRO A 270 15.44 8.76 -8.68
CA PRO A 270 15.78 8.35 -10.03
C PRO A 270 16.38 6.94 -10.06
N MET A 271 15.61 5.96 -10.55
CA MET A 271 16.16 4.66 -10.93
C MET A 271 16.71 4.74 -12.35
N THR A 272 18.01 4.57 -12.40
CA THR A 272 18.86 4.25 -13.55
C THR A 272 18.18 3.38 -14.59
N ALA A 273 18.01 3.89 -15.81
CA ALA A 273 17.67 3.09 -16.98
C ALA A 273 18.86 2.21 -17.38
N PRO A 274 18.63 0.93 -17.77
CA PRO A 274 19.68 0.07 -18.27
C PRO A 274 19.92 0.41 -19.75
N SER A 275 21.13 0.84 -20.11
CA SER A 275 21.55 0.88 -21.50
C SER A 275 22.80 0.04 -21.65
N SER A 276 22.62 -1.16 -22.20
CA SER A 276 23.71 -1.95 -22.75
C SER A 276 23.21 -2.62 -24.02
N LEU A 277 23.66 -2.08 -25.16
CA LEU A 277 24.10 -2.81 -26.35
C LEU A 277 24.81 -1.83 -27.31
N SER A 278 26.14 -1.84 -27.19
CA SER A 278 27.16 -1.84 -28.26
C SER A 278 27.14 -0.83 -29.40
N ALA A 279 28.19 0.01 -29.45
CA ALA A 279 29.09 0.13 -30.61
C ALA A 279 30.44 0.81 -30.23
N SER A 280 31.54 0.07 -30.43
CA SER A 280 32.97 0.42 -30.70
C SER A 280 33.30 1.88 -31.08
N THR A 281 34.43 2.56 -30.78
CA THR A 281 35.88 2.31 -30.46
C THR A 281 36.58 3.72 -30.40
N PRO A 282 37.91 3.93 -30.17
CA PRO A 282 38.83 3.51 -29.10
C PRO A 282 39.70 4.69 -28.49
N SER A 283 40.58 4.34 -27.54
CA SER A 283 41.86 4.98 -27.11
C SER A 283 41.92 6.20 -26.15
N ASP A 284 42.08 5.90 -24.84
CA ASP A 284 43.10 6.29 -23.81
C ASP A 284 43.92 7.61 -23.85
N PRO A 285 44.55 8.10 -22.73
CA PRO A 285 44.56 7.60 -21.34
C PRO A 285 44.31 8.64 -20.19
N VAL A 286 44.02 8.06 -19.02
CA VAL A 286 44.11 8.47 -17.60
C VAL A 286 44.90 9.74 -17.21
N ILE A 287 44.34 10.59 -16.31
CA ILE A 287 44.93 11.07 -15.02
C ILE A 287 43.87 11.78 -14.12
N ALA A 288 43.74 11.23 -12.90
CA ALA A 288 43.46 11.83 -11.59
C ALA A 288 42.39 12.93 -11.34
N SER A 289 41.34 12.51 -10.64
CA SER A 289 40.74 13.14 -9.44
C SER A 289 40.66 14.66 -9.31
N GLU A 290 39.49 15.21 -9.66
CA GLU A 290 38.81 16.18 -8.80
C GLU A 290 37.32 15.81 -8.76
N ASN A 291 36.81 15.66 -7.54
CA ASN A 291 35.41 15.34 -7.23
C ASN A 291 34.54 16.57 -7.57
N ARG A 292 34.40 16.91 -8.86
CA ARG A 292 33.42 17.89 -9.31
C ARG A 292 32.06 17.22 -9.24
N ASP A 293 31.20 17.74 -8.37
CA ASP A 293 29.80 17.36 -8.28
C ASP A 293 29.21 17.22 -9.69
N LEU A 294 28.75 16.01 -10.04
CA LEU A 294 28.11 15.73 -11.33
C LEU A 294 26.92 16.67 -11.59
N SER A 295 26.32 17.19 -10.52
CA SER A 295 25.26 18.21 -10.57
C SER A 295 25.75 19.56 -11.08
N ALA A 296 27.00 19.96 -10.78
CA ALA A 296 27.60 21.19 -11.29
C ALA A 296 27.92 21.08 -12.78
N VAL A 297 28.45 19.94 -13.22
CA VAL A 297 28.77 19.67 -14.64
C VAL A 297 27.49 19.60 -15.50
N ALA A 298 26.44 18.96 -14.98
CA ALA A 298 25.14 18.91 -15.65
C ALA A 298 24.51 20.31 -15.75
N TRP A 299 24.63 21.12 -14.71
CA TRP A 299 24.14 22.50 -14.67
C TRP A 299 24.89 23.42 -15.65
N GLU A 300 26.22 23.33 -15.72
CA GLU A 300 27.04 24.10 -16.66
C GLU A 300 26.67 23.80 -18.12
N ARG A 301 26.48 22.51 -18.46
CA ARG A 301 26.03 22.13 -19.81
C ARG A 301 24.62 22.63 -20.11
N GLU A 302 23.72 22.55 -19.14
CA GLU A 302 22.36 23.05 -19.30
C GLU A 302 22.34 24.57 -19.53
N GLN A 303 23.17 25.32 -18.81
CA GLN A 303 23.33 26.77 -19.00
C GLN A 303 23.85 27.11 -20.40
N GLN A 304 24.85 26.39 -20.90
CA GLN A 304 25.40 26.61 -22.24
C GLN A 304 24.32 26.42 -23.32
N VAL A 305 23.55 25.35 -23.24
CA VAL A 305 22.46 25.06 -24.19
C VAL A 305 21.37 26.15 -24.15
N ILE A 306 21.02 26.66 -22.97
CA ILE A 306 20.04 27.74 -22.82
C ILE A 306 20.55 29.05 -23.45
N LEU A 307 21.83 29.41 -23.25
CA LEU A 307 22.42 30.62 -23.83
C LEU A 307 22.60 30.52 -25.35
N GLU A 308 22.99 29.36 -25.87
CA GLU A 308 23.07 29.09 -27.31
C GLU A 308 21.71 29.22 -28.00
N ILE A 309 20.64 28.73 -27.36
CA ILE A 309 19.30 28.85 -27.93
C ILE A 309 18.79 30.30 -27.83
N LEU A 310 19.08 31.02 -26.75
CA LEU A 310 18.71 32.43 -26.61
C LEU A 310 19.39 33.34 -27.64
N THR A 311 20.66 33.07 -27.96
CA THR A 311 21.39 33.80 -29.01
C THR A 311 20.85 33.48 -30.41
N LYS A 312 20.53 32.21 -30.69
CA LYS A 312 19.89 31.79 -31.95
C LYS A 312 18.51 32.42 -32.17
N VAL A 313 17.77 32.67 -31.09
CA VAL A 313 16.39 33.15 -31.10
C VAL A 313 16.29 34.68 -30.82
N GLN A 314 17.42 35.39 -30.89
CA GLN A 314 17.52 36.86 -30.73
C GLN A 314 16.79 37.39 -29.48
N GLY A 315 16.92 36.70 -28.34
CA GLY A 315 16.36 37.14 -27.06
C GLY A 315 14.83 36.91 -26.88
N SER A 316 14.14 36.28 -27.83
CA SER A 316 12.71 35.94 -27.66
C SER A 316 12.52 34.76 -26.71
N ARG A 317 12.19 35.08 -25.45
CA ARG A 317 12.03 34.11 -24.36
C ARG A 317 10.93 33.08 -24.60
N LYS A 318 9.91 33.40 -25.41
CA LYS A 318 8.81 32.48 -25.72
C LYS A 318 9.26 31.39 -26.69
N ALA A 319 9.94 31.78 -27.76
CA ALA A 319 10.46 30.84 -28.76
C ALA A 319 11.62 29.98 -28.22
N ALA A 320 12.45 30.53 -27.32
CA ALA A 320 13.47 29.75 -26.62
C ALA A 320 12.87 28.65 -25.72
N ALA A 321 11.76 28.94 -25.03
CA ALA A 321 11.08 27.96 -24.17
C ALA A 321 10.46 26.80 -24.98
N GLU A 322 9.85 27.12 -26.13
CA GLU A 322 9.29 26.13 -27.05
C GLU A 322 10.38 25.23 -27.65
N GLN A 323 11.52 25.78 -28.06
CA GLN A 323 12.64 25.01 -28.63
C GLN A 323 13.38 24.16 -27.59
N LEU A 324 13.39 24.59 -26.32
CA LEU A 324 13.96 23.84 -25.20
C LEU A 324 12.99 22.78 -24.63
N GLY A 325 11.73 22.75 -25.08
CA GLY A 325 10.72 21.83 -24.54
C GLY A 325 10.36 22.09 -23.07
N ILE A 326 10.56 23.31 -22.56
CA ILE A 326 10.30 23.67 -21.16
C ILE A 326 9.27 24.79 -21.05
N SER A 327 8.57 24.88 -19.91
CA SER A 327 7.63 25.97 -19.68
C SER A 327 8.33 27.33 -19.62
N ALA A 328 7.65 28.39 -20.07
CA ALA A 328 8.15 29.77 -19.97
C ALA A 328 8.38 30.24 -18.51
N ARG A 329 7.79 29.54 -17.52
CA ARG A 329 8.04 29.76 -16.08
C ARG A 329 9.36 29.12 -15.65
N THR A 330 9.62 27.90 -16.10
CA THR A 330 10.88 27.17 -15.84
C THR A 330 12.07 27.91 -16.45
N LEU A 331 11.93 28.41 -17.69
CA LEU A 331 12.98 29.22 -18.33
C LEU A 331 13.27 30.51 -17.54
N ARG A 332 12.23 31.21 -17.05
CA ARG A 332 12.39 32.42 -16.22
C ARG A 332 13.17 32.15 -14.93
N TYR A 333 12.84 31.05 -14.24
CA TYR A 333 13.54 30.66 -13.02
C TYR A 333 15.03 30.34 -13.29
N LYS A 334 15.32 29.63 -14.39
CA LYS A 334 16.70 29.31 -14.78
C LYS A 334 17.51 30.55 -15.18
N LEU A 335 16.89 31.50 -15.88
CA LEU A 335 17.54 32.77 -16.25
C LEU A 335 17.82 33.67 -15.05
N ALA A 336 16.92 33.70 -14.05
CA ALA A 336 17.17 34.41 -12.80
C ALA A 336 18.40 33.82 -12.07
N LYS A 337 18.48 32.50 -12.00
CA LYS A 337 19.62 31.80 -11.39
C LYS A 337 20.94 31.99 -12.15
N ILE A 338 20.91 32.09 -13.48
CA ILE A 338 22.08 32.44 -14.32
C ILE A 338 22.52 33.88 -14.05
N LYS A 339 21.57 34.81 -13.88
CA LYS A 339 21.85 36.21 -13.59
C LYS A 339 22.44 36.41 -12.18
N ASP A 340 21.98 35.65 -11.20
CA ASP A 340 22.53 35.66 -9.83
C ASP A 340 23.97 35.14 -9.77
N GLN A 341 24.40 34.37 -10.77
CA GLN A 341 25.78 33.90 -10.94
C GLN A 341 26.67 34.89 -11.74
N GLY A 342 26.16 36.08 -12.07
CA GLY A 342 26.93 37.15 -12.72
C GLY A 342 27.12 37.01 -14.23
N ILE A 343 26.44 36.04 -14.87
CA ILE A 343 26.56 35.80 -16.32
C ILE A 343 25.56 36.69 -17.07
N ALA A 344 26.05 37.44 -18.06
CA ALA A 344 25.22 38.30 -18.89
C ALA A 344 24.29 37.46 -19.79
N VAL A 345 22.99 37.63 -19.61
CA VAL A 345 21.96 37.01 -20.46
C VAL A 345 21.74 37.92 -21.68
N PRO A 346 21.90 37.41 -22.92
CA PRO A 346 21.72 38.18 -24.15
C PRO A 346 20.26 38.54 -24.46
#